data_AF-A0A919IW66-F1
#
_entry.id   AF-A0A919IW66-F1
#
_cell.length_a   1.000
_cell.length_b   1.000
_cell.length_c   1.000
_cell.angle_alpha   90.00
_cell.angle_beta   90.00
_cell.angle_gamma   90.00
#
_symmetry.space_group_name_H-M   'P 1'
#
loop_
_entity.id
_entity.type
_entity.pdbx_description
1 polymer ?
#
loop_
_entity_poly.entity_id
_entity_poly.type
_entity_poly.pdbx_seq_one_letter_code
_entity_poly.pdbx_strand_id
1 'polypeptide(L)'
;MFGMADGDPTPGLWNWAIGNRIDAERVHGAIAGALERNVGPLGTDGAIMCDVYRVGGDFPTLADVYLAPAGVDEATAASAVAVRLETAVLLADDTLDPTRYVLAEPDGTLRPVHVDEIETDDGPERRGLRPCTGGDCDRTPERPAAA
;
A
#
# COMPACT_ATOMS: atom_id res chain seq x y z
N MET A 1 20.20 29.17 21.16
CA MET A 1 20.30 28.03 20.25
C MET A 1 19.37 26.95 20.78
N PHE A 2 18.10 27.00 20.38
CA PHE A 2 17.15 25.92 20.58
C PHE A 2 16.71 25.52 19.18
N GLY A 3 17.18 24.37 18.72
CA GLY A 3 16.73 23.77 17.47
C GLY A 3 15.24 23.53 17.61
N MET A 4 14.48 24.10 16.67
CA MET A 4 13.12 23.65 16.43
C MET A 4 13.18 22.15 16.22
N ALA A 5 12.33 21.41 16.93
CA ALA A 5 12.04 20.04 16.55
C ALA A 5 11.47 20.11 15.12
N ASP A 6 12.32 19.77 14.15
CA ASP A 6 11.86 19.45 12.80
C ASP A 6 10.75 18.41 12.96
N GLY A 7 9.59 18.74 12.40
CA GLY A 7 8.30 18.14 12.73
C GLY A 7 8.38 16.62 12.81
N ASP A 8 7.82 16.07 13.88
CA ASP A 8 7.55 14.64 13.98
C ASP A 8 6.75 14.27 12.72
N PRO A 9 7.33 13.56 11.73
CA PRO A 9 6.56 13.13 10.59
C PRO A 9 5.55 12.18 11.21
N THR A 10 4.25 12.51 11.10
CA THR A 10 3.18 11.59 11.48
C THR A 10 3.59 10.20 11.03
N PRO A 11 3.68 9.23 11.94
CA PRO A 11 4.16 7.90 11.60
C PRO A 11 3.46 7.43 10.33
N GLY A 12 4.22 7.13 9.28
CA GLY A 12 3.67 6.90 7.95
C GLY A 12 2.60 5.82 7.99
N LEU A 13 1.49 6.07 7.30
CA LEU A 13 0.44 5.08 7.05
C LEU A 13 0.62 4.58 5.61
N TRP A 14 0.79 3.27 5.47
CA TRP A 14 0.76 2.60 4.17
C TRP A 14 -0.50 1.73 4.08
N ASN A 15 -1.26 1.86 3.00
CA ASN A 15 -2.46 1.07 2.74
C ASN A 15 -2.21 0.19 1.52
N TRP A 16 -2.18 -1.12 1.71
CA TRP A 16 -1.89 -2.08 0.65
C TRP A 16 -3.05 -3.04 0.43
N ALA A 17 -3.26 -3.42 -0.84
CA ALA A 17 -4.19 -4.47 -1.23
C ALA A 17 -3.44 -5.64 -1.89
N ILE A 18 -3.66 -6.86 -1.44
CA ILE A 18 -2.87 -8.04 -1.78
C ILE A 18 -3.73 -9.02 -2.58
N GLY A 19 -3.19 -9.51 -3.70
CA GLY A 19 -3.92 -10.28 -4.74
C GLY A 19 -4.45 -11.66 -4.32
N ASN A 20 -4.19 -12.10 -3.09
CA ASN A 20 -4.60 -13.40 -2.58
C ASN A 20 -5.19 -13.24 -1.18
N ARG A 21 -6.02 -14.20 -0.76
CA ARG A 21 -6.43 -14.35 0.64
C ARG A 21 -5.24 -14.88 1.44
N ILE A 22 -4.61 -14.02 2.24
CA ILE A 22 -3.44 -14.34 3.04
C ILE A 22 -3.77 -14.10 4.50
N ASP A 23 -3.32 -15.00 5.37
CA ASP A 23 -3.51 -14.85 6.82
C ASP A 23 -2.59 -13.77 7.39
N ALA A 24 -3.08 -13.06 8.42
CA ALA A 24 -2.39 -11.92 9.01
C ALA A 24 -0.94 -12.25 9.42
N GLU A 25 -0.70 -13.42 10.01
CA GLU A 25 0.65 -13.86 10.42
C GLU A 25 1.63 -13.91 9.24
N ARG A 26 1.18 -14.37 8.07
CA ARG A 26 2.03 -14.43 6.87
C ARG A 26 2.29 -13.03 6.31
N VAL A 27 1.30 -12.14 6.34
CA VAL A 27 1.49 -10.72 5.97
C VAL A 27 2.49 -10.06 6.92
N HIS A 28 2.27 -10.16 8.23
CA HIS A 28 3.17 -9.60 9.25
C HIS A 28 4.59 -10.12 9.09
N GLY A 29 4.78 -11.42 8.90
CA GLY A 29 6.08 -12.03 8.68
C GLY A 29 6.77 -11.52 7.41
N ALA A 30 6.03 -11.32 6.32
CA ALA A 30 6.59 -10.76 5.08
C ALA A 30 7.04 -9.30 5.25
N ILE A 31 6.23 -8.48 5.91
CA ILE A 31 6.57 -7.08 6.22
C ILE A 31 7.78 -7.03 7.15
N ALA A 32 7.77 -7.84 8.21
CA ALA A 32 8.87 -7.90 9.17
C ALA A 32 10.19 -8.30 8.48
N GLY A 33 10.13 -9.30 7.60
CA GLY A 33 11.28 -9.74 6.82
C GLY A 33 11.73 -8.74 5.75
N ALA A 34 10.84 -7.91 5.23
CA ALA A 34 11.18 -6.86 4.25
C ALA A 34 11.81 -5.64 4.90
N LEU A 35 11.34 -5.27 6.10
CA LEU A 35 11.78 -4.08 6.83
C LEU A 35 12.88 -4.37 7.86
N GLU A 36 13.16 -5.63 8.15
CA GLU A 36 14.06 -6.07 9.23
C GLU A 36 13.65 -5.46 10.58
N ARG A 37 12.34 -5.51 10.86
CA ARG A 37 11.68 -4.89 12.01
C ARG A 37 10.57 -5.80 12.52
N ASN A 38 10.25 -5.70 13.81
CA ASN A 38 9.08 -6.39 14.35
C ASN A 38 7.80 -5.76 13.81
N VAL A 39 6.89 -6.61 13.35
CA VAL A 39 5.54 -6.23 12.90
C VAL A 39 4.54 -7.05 13.68
N GLY A 40 3.47 -6.41 14.15
CA GLY A 40 2.41 -7.08 14.90
C GLY A 40 1.06 -6.39 14.74
N PRO A 41 -0.01 -6.94 15.34
CA PRO A 41 -1.33 -6.33 15.31
C PRO A 41 -1.35 -4.98 16.04
N LEU A 42 -2.42 -4.21 15.82
CA LEU A 42 -2.68 -2.97 16.56
C LEU A 42 -2.61 -3.18 18.08
N GLY A 43 -1.98 -2.22 18.78
CA GLY A 43 -1.76 -2.28 20.23
C GLY A 43 -0.51 -3.06 20.65
N THR A 44 0.32 -3.51 19.70
CA THR A 44 1.65 -4.07 20.00
C THR A 44 2.65 -2.94 20.26
N ASP A 45 3.24 -2.90 21.46
CA ASP A 45 4.20 -1.86 21.82
C ASP A 45 5.55 -2.00 21.09
N GLY A 46 6.09 -0.87 20.62
CA GLY A 46 7.45 -0.78 20.08
C GLY A 46 7.68 -1.49 18.75
N ALA A 47 6.61 -1.88 18.05
CA ALA A 47 6.64 -2.53 16.75
C ALA A 47 5.94 -1.67 15.68
N ILE A 48 6.22 -1.97 14.41
CA ILE A 48 5.36 -1.53 13.32
C ILE A 48 4.02 -2.24 13.50
N MET A 49 2.92 -1.50 13.49
CA MET A 49 1.61 -2.11 13.65
C MET A 49 1.00 -2.34 12.27
N CYS A 50 0.41 -3.51 12.06
CA CYS A 50 -0.23 -3.85 10.81
C CYS A 50 -1.60 -4.46 11.08
N ASP A 51 -2.66 -3.76 10.70
CA ASP A 51 -3.99 -4.36 10.67
C ASP A 51 -4.19 -5.09 9.34
N VAL A 52 -4.74 -6.30 9.40
CA VAL A 52 -4.95 -7.15 8.22
C VAL A 52 -6.38 -7.65 8.23
N TYR A 53 -7.13 -7.28 7.19
CA TYR A 53 -8.53 -7.59 7.07
C TYR A 53 -8.86 -8.00 5.63
N ARG A 54 -10.10 -8.44 5.42
CA ARG A 54 -10.53 -9.07 4.18
C ARG A 54 -11.68 -8.29 3.57
N VAL A 55 -11.63 -8.19 2.25
CA VAL A 55 -12.67 -7.59 1.41
C VAL A 55 -12.96 -8.54 0.22
N GLY A 56 -13.92 -8.18 -0.62
CA GLY A 56 -14.09 -8.81 -1.93
C GLY A 56 -13.09 -8.30 -2.98
N GLY A 57 -13.38 -8.59 -4.25
CA GLY A 57 -12.55 -8.14 -5.38
C GLY A 57 -11.33 -9.00 -5.69
N ASP A 58 -10.47 -8.46 -6.54
CA ASP A 58 -9.28 -9.14 -7.08
C ASP A 58 -8.09 -9.08 -6.10
N PHE A 59 -8.12 -8.14 -5.15
CA PHE A 59 -7.12 -7.97 -4.09
C PHE A 59 -7.78 -8.08 -2.70
N PRO A 60 -8.15 -9.30 -2.28
CA PRO A 60 -9.08 -9.53 -1.17
C PRO A 60 -8.46 -9.40 0.23
N THR A 61 -7.16 -9.14 0.36
CA THR A 61 -6.51 -8.93 1.67
C THR A 61 -5.97 -7.51 1.72
N LEU A 62 -6.42 -6.73 2.70
CA LEU A 62 -5.94 -5.37 2.93
C LEU A 62 -4.98 -5.37 4.12
N ALA A 63 -3.95 -4.54 4.03
CA ALA A 63 -2.97 -4.34 5.08
C ALA A 63 -2.78 -2.84 5.32
N ASP A 64 -3.16 -2.38 6.52
CA ASP A 64 -2.90 -1.03 7.00
C ASP A 64 -1.67 -1.05 7.89
N VAL A 65 -0.56 -0.50 7.41
CA VAL A 65 0.73 -0.46 8.11
C VAL A 65 0.90 0.92 8.74
N TYR A 66 0.90 0.94 10.07
CA TYR A 66 1.08 2.13 10.89
C TYR A 66 2.48 2.18 11.46
N LEU A 67 2.94 3.40 11.78
CA LEU A 67 4.31 3.62 12.24
C LEU A 67 5.34 3.15 11.20
N ALA A 68 5.02 3.33 9.92
CA ALA A 68 5.94 3.00 8.85
C ALA A 68 7.26 3.77 9.04
N PRO A 69 8.42 3.10 8.85
CA PRO A 69 9.71 3.67 9.15
C PRO A 69 10.05 4.84 8.23
N ALA A 70 10.44 5.97 8.81
CA ALA A 70 10.92 7.12 8.05
C ALA A 70 12.16 6.74 7.22
N GLY A 71 12.24 7.27 6.00
CA GLY A 71 13.37 7.03 5.08
C GLY A 71 13.34 5.69 4.35
N VAL A 72 12.29 4.88 4.53
CA VAL A 72 12.01 3.72 3.67
C VAL A 72 10.98 4.14 2.62
N ASP A 73 11.32 3.88 1.36
CA ASP A 73 10.41 4.07 0.24
C ASP A 73 9.31 2.99 0.26
N GLU A 74 8.05 3.41 0.23
CA GLU A 74 6.89 2.50 0.35
C GLU A 74 6.85 1.49 -0.81
N ALA A 75 7.08 1.95 -2.04
CA ALA A 75 7.04 1.08 -3.21
C ALA A 75 8.14 0.00 -3.17
N THR A 76 9.32 0.36 -2.68
CA THR A 76 10.42 -0.57 -2.43
C THR A 76 10.06 -1.61 -1.37
N ALA A 77 9.43 -1.18 -0.26
CA ALA A 77 8.96 -2.11 0.77
C ALA A 77 7.87 -3.05 0.23
N ALA A 78 6.88 -2.52 -0.49
CA ALA A 78 5.80 -3.30 -1.10
C ALA A 78 6.33 -4.31 -2.12
N SER A 79 7.31 -3.94 -2.96
CA SER A 79 8.03 -4.85 -3.86
C SER A 79 8.68 -6.02 -3.10
N ALA A 80 9.42 -5.73 -2.04
CA ALA A 80 10.06 -6.76 -1.22
C ALA A 80 9.06 -7.69 -0.52
N VAL A 81 7.88 -7.17 -0.16
CA VAL A 81 6.76 -7.94 0.40
C VAL A 81 6.09 -8.80 -0.67
N ALA A 82 5.84 -8.27 -1.86
CA ALA A 82 5.25 -9.00 -2.99
C ALA A 82 6.08 -10.24 -3.35
N VAL A 83 7.42 -10.09 -3.38
CA VAL A 83 8.35 -11.21 -3.58
C VAL A 83 8.21 -12.27 -2.47
N ARG A 84 8.17 -11.85 -1.20
CA ARG A 84 8.08 -12.78 -0.05
C ARG A 84 6.73 -13.49 0.04
N LEU A 85 5.66 -12.82 -0.37
CA LEU A 85 4.32 -13.41 -0.39
C LEU A 85 4.04 -14.20 -1.67
N GLU A 86 4.88 -14.07 -2.70
CA GLU A 86 4.70 -14.64 -4.03
C GLU A 86 3.36 -14.23 -4.65
N THR A 87 2.96 -12.98 -4.40
CA THR A 87 1.68 -12.43 -4.87
C THR A 87 1.81 -10.95 -5.14
N ALA A 88 0.96 -10.42 -6.01
CA ALA A 88 0.96 -9.01 -6.30
C ALA A 88 0.43 -8.18 -5.10
N VAL A 89 0.98 -6.99 -4.93
CA VAL A 89 0.58 -5.99 -3.92
C VAL A 89 0.31 -4.67 -4.64
N LEU A 90 -0.88 -4.10 -4.43
CA LEU A 90 -1.25 -2.76 -4.85
C LEU A 90 -1.01 -1.79 -3.71
N LEU A 91 -0.50 -0.61 -4.05
CA LEU A 91 -0.37 0.55 -3.18
C LEU A 91 -0.83 1.79 -3.93
N ALA A 92 -1.31 2.80 -3.20
CA ALA A 92 -1.70 4.06 -3.79
C ALA A 92 -0.53 4.71 -4.55
N ASP A 93 -0.83 5.37 -5.67
CA ASP A 93 0.16 6.19 -6.39
C ASP A 93 0.06 7.65 -5.91
N ASP A 94 1.20 8.35 -5.85
CA ASP A 94 1.29 9.74 -5.38
C ASP A 94 0.78 10.77 -6.41
N THR A 95 0.18 10.30 -7.52
CA THR A 95 -0.27 11.13 -8.64
C THR A 95 -1.61 11.84 -8.40
N LEU A 96 -2.23 11.62 -7.23
CA LEU A 96 -3.57 12.11 -6.84
C LEU A 96 -4.71 11.63 -7.74
N ASP A 97 -4.46 10.72 -8.68
CA ASP A 97 -5.49 10.03 -9.45
C ASP A 97 -6.05 8.88 -8.61
N PRO A 98 -7.32 8.95 -8.18
CA PRO A 98 -7.91 7.95 -7.28
C PRO A 98 -8.08 6.57 -7.94
N THR A 99 -7.89 6.47 -9.25
CA THR A 99 -8.00 5.21 -9.99
C THR A 99 -6.64 4.59 -10.28
N ARG A 100 -5.55 5.29 -9.96
CA ARG A 100 -4.19 4.91 -10.32
C ARG A 100 -3.41 4.44 -9.10
N TYR A 101 -2.75 3.31 -9.27
CA TYR A 101 -2.01 2.60 -8.24
C TYR A 101 -0.67 2.17 -8.80
N VAL A 102 0.25 1.81 -7.91
CA VAL A 102 1.43 1.05 -8.26
C VAL A 102 1.14 -0.42 -7.95
N LEU A 103 1.44 -1.30 -8.90
CA LEU A 103 1.44 -2.75 -8.72
C LEU A 103 2.87 -3.23 -8.52
N ALA A 104 3.14 -3.77 -7.34
CA ALA A 104 4.28 -4.64 -7.09
C ALA A 104 3.94 -6.07 -7.51
N GLU A 105 4.64 -6.60 -8.50
CA GLU A 105 4.47 -7.98 -8.98
C GLU A 105 5.22 -8.99 -8.09
N PRO A 106 4.86 -10.28 -8.12
CA PRO A 106 5.54 -11.33 -7.35
C PRO A 106 7.04 -11.47 -7.62
N ASP A 107 7.55 -10.93 -8.72
CA ASP A 107 8.98 -10.90 -9.06
C ASP A 107 9.69 -9.63 -8.58
N GLY A 108 8.96 -8.73 -7.91
CA GLY A 108 9.46 -7.46 -7.39
C GLY A 108 9.39 -6.29 -8.38
N THR A 109 8.92 -6.53 -9.61
CA THR A 109 8.74 -5.46 -10.59
C THR A 109 7.65 -4.49 -10.12
N LEU A 110 7.89 -3.19 -10.28
CA LEU A 110 6.93 -2.14 -10.01
C LEU A 110 6.39 -1.57 -11.32
N ARG A 111 5.06 -1.44 -11.44
CA ARG A 111 4.44 -0.79 -12.60
C ARG A 111 3.17 -0.02 -12.23
N PRO A 112 2.91 1.12 -12.88
CA PRO A 112 1.64 1.83 -12.70
C PRO A 112 0.50 1.04 -13.35
N VAL A 113 -0.65 0.99 -12.66
CA VAL A 113 -1.89 0.35 -13.12
C VAL A 113 -3.10 1.21 -12.77
N HIS A 114 -4.20 0.97 -13.47
CA HIS A 114 -5.52 1.42 -13.05
C HIS A 114 -6.33 0.28 -12.46
N VAL A 115 -7.08 0.57 -11.41
CA VAL A 115 -8.08 -0.34 -10.83
C VAL A 115 -9.34 0.44 -10.51
N ASP A 116 -10.47 -0.26 -10.50
CA ASP A 116 -11.73 0.29 -10.04
C ASP A 116 -11.85 -0.02 -8.54
N GLU A 117 -12.08 1.02 -7.75
CA GLU A 117 -12.34 0.92 -6.31
C GLU A 117 -13.85 1.06 -6.05
N ILE A 118 -14.38 0.15 -5.23
CA ILE A 118 -15.78 0.15 -4.81
C ILE A 118 -15.82 0.10 -3.29
N GLU A 119 -16.31 1.16 -2.66
CA GLU A 119 -16.56 1.20 -1.22
C GLU A 119 -17.65 0.19 -0.84
N THR A 120 -17.37 -0.65 0.16
CA THR A 120 -18.32 -1.62 0.74
C THR A 120 -18.30 -1.56 2.27
N ASP A 121 -19.25 -2.24 2.91
CA ASP A 121 -19.30 -2.32 4.39
C ASP A 121 -18.06 -3.01 5.00
N ASP A 122 -17.37 -3.86 4.23
CA ASP A 122 -16.14 -4.55 4.67
C ASP A 122 -14.86 -3.74 4.38
N GLY A 123 -14.96 -2.66 3.59
CA GLY A 123 -13.85 -1.85 3.11
C GLY A 123 -13.82 -1.72 1.57
N PRO A 124 -12.81 -1.06 1.00
CA PRO A 124 -12.76 -0.81 -0.43
C PRO A 124 -12.33 -2.07 -1.20
N GLU A 125 -13.13 -2.50 -2.16
CA GLU A 125 -12.81 -3.59 -3.07
C GLU A 125 -12.08 -3.08 -4.31
N ARG A 126 -10.98 -3.75 -4.70
CA ARG A 126 -10.20 -3.39 -5.89
C ARG A 126 -10.42 -4.43 -6.98
N ARG A 127 -10.84 -3.97 -8.16
CA ARG A 127 -11.25 -4.84 -9.26
C ARG A 127 -10.76 -4.32 -10.61
N GLY A 128 -10.71 -5.22 -11.59
CA GLY A 128 -10.57 -4.84 -12.99
C GLY A 128 -9.23 -4.21 -13.32
N LEU A 129 -8.14 -4.80 -12.81
CA LEU A 129 -6.78 -4.32 -13.04
C LEU A 129 -6.48 -4.14 -14.53
N ARG A 130 -5.96 -2.96 -14.89
CA ARG A 130 -5.55 -2.59 -16.24
C ARG A 130 -4.16 -1.96 -16.20
N PRO A 131 -3.21 -2.38 -17.06
CA PRO A 131 -1.95 -1.68 -17.20
C PRO A 131 -2.18 -0.21 -17.58
N CYS A 132 -1.43 0.72 -17.01
CA CYS A 132 -1.40 2.07 -17.55
C CYS A 132 -0.75 2.03 -18.94
N THR A 133 -1.40 2.60 -19.94
CA THR A 133 -0.88 2.66 -21.32
C THR A 133 -0.76 4.10 -21.79
N GLY A 134 0.40 4.47 -22.33
CA GLY A 134 0.58 5.75 -23.03
C GLY A 134 0.32 6.99 -22.16
N GLY A 135 -0.43 7.96 -22.72
CA GLY A 135 -0.62 9.30 -22.13
C GLY A 135 -1.44 9.36 -20.84
N ASP A 136 -2.09 8.27 -20.42
CA ASP A 136 -2.77 8.18 -19.13
C ASP A 136 -1.78 7.97 -17.96
N CYS A 137 -0.53 7.56 -18.24
CA CYS A 137 0.56 7.48 -17.25
C CYS A 137 1.07 8.85 -16.76
N ASP A 138 0.71 9.94 -17.43
CA ASP A 138 1.22 11.29 -17.11
C ASP A 138 0.09 12.27 -16.72
N ARG A 139 -1.18 11.84 -16.72
CA ARG A 139 -2.28 12.73 -16.32
C ARG A 139 -2.34 12.89 -14.80
N THR A 140 -1.88 14.04 -14.32
CA THR A 140 -2.42 14.61 -13.08
C THR A 140 -3.88 14.98 -13.32
N PRO A 141 -4.83 14.70 -12.41
CA PRO A 141 -6.22 15.06 -12.61
C PRO A 141 -6.35 16.59 -12.76
N GLU A 142 -6.86 17.04 -13.91
CA GLU A 142 -7.24 18.44 -14.11
C GLU A 142 -8.38 18.75 -13.13
N ARG A 143 -8.13 19.67 -12.18
CA ARG A 143 -9.16 20.19 -11.27
C ARG A 143 -10.41 20.56 -12.09
N PRO A 144 -11.61 20.08 -11.73
CA PRO A 144 -12.81 20.53 -12.41
C PRO A 144 -12.92 22.06 -12.25
N ALA A 145 -13.01 22.76 -13.37
CA ALA A 145 -13.28 24.18 -13.39
C ALA A 145 -14.62 24.40 -12.67
N ALA A 146 -14.58 25.13 -11.56
CA ALA A 146 -15.78 25.56 -10.87
C ALA A 146 -16.65 26.36 -11.86
N ALA A 147 -17.89 25.89 -12.07
CA ALA A 147 -18.91 26.58 -12.86
C ALA A 147 -19.52 27.75 -12.07
#